data_AF-A0A943ZYT6-F1
#
_entry.id   AF-A0A943ZYT6-F1
#
_cell.length_a   1.000
_cell.length_b   1.000
_cell.length_c   1.000
_cell.angle_alpha   90.00
_cell.angle_beta   90.00
_cell.angle_gamma   90.00
#
_symmetry.space_group_name_H-M   'P 1'
#
loop_
_entity.id
_entity.type
_entity.pdbx_description
1 polymer ?
#
loop_
_entity_poly.entity_id
_entity_poly.type
_entity_poly.pdbx_seq_one_letter_code
_entity_poly.pdbx_strand_id
1 'polypeptide(L)'
;LFTLKPLELTKYMAGDHDHEKDENCFPDPCFEGCGENTEIKVAGEIWDKDAHKGQYPFQIMYYPLPENYDLKDFPDGITDEHFKVPIENDYEAGSYIARVEPNVGIKMADITIDGSAVKTALSLLRIRKVEKVDQVGDDIGKLASQVTETAPTQKITEAVAVMPEDMTYLVNNIEGQGLNPEPDVRLLHDELLSVPGQDTCTDALIARLEKEGVTQDSTRRYAMKYLDLIDANDSNLLVCAQSEYQIYVPYPAGTDESTEFALYHFGGLNRTYTEQDYGENVFTNIENSTVTRFNIENTPAGIVFKVNPPPETQRDNYSIGAMALTWKQKQYTVTFDSDGGTQVPNQTVTEGQTASEPADPTRSGYDFEGWYLGDEKYDFSSPVTSSITLTAHWSKRGGGGGGGGGSSVRYTLCYDSNGGTEYRDEEYRRNTVVKLDKTPERKGYTFTGWYADRKLTDKISS
;
A
#
# COMPACT_ATOMS: atom_id res chain seq x y z
N LEU A 1 20.80 45.49 -0.01
CA LEU A 1 19.57 44.94 0.58
C LEU A 1 19.76 43.44 0.70
N PHE A 2 19.53 42.90 1.90
CA PHE A 2 19.47 41.47 2.13
C PHE A 2 18.08 40.98 1.75
N THR A 3 17.98 39.89 0.98
CA THR A 3 16.68 39.29 0.64
C THR A 3 16.40 38.17 1.63
N LEU A 4 15.43 38.39 2.52
CA LEU A 4 14.97 37.39 3.45
C LEU A 4 13.87 36.57 2.77
N LYS A 5 14.23 35.35 2.37
CA LYS A 5 13.34 34.43 1.64
C LYS A 5 13.18 33.14 2.44
N PRO A 6 11.95 32.70 2.76
CA PRO A 6 11.72 31.38 3.33
C PRO A 6 12.22 30.28 2.39
N LEU A 7 12.69 29.16 2.93
CA LEU A 7 12.95 28.00 2.09
C LEU A 7 11.64 27.42 1.54
N GLU A 8 11.74 26.75 0.40
CA GLU A 8 10.66 25.92 -0.12
C GLU A 8 10.67 24.57 0.61
N LEU A 9 9.62 24.29 1.37
CA LEU A 9 9.54 23.15 2.28
C LEU A 9 8.45 22.15 1.85
N THR A 10 8.69 20.86 2.13
CA THR A 10 7.74 19.78 1.88
C THR A 10 7.58 19.00 3.18
N LYS A 11 6.37 18.97 3.74
CA LYS A 11 6.04 18.17 4.93
C LYS A 11 4.98 17.12 4.63
N TYR A 12 4.93 16.09 5.46
CA TYR A 12 3.89 15.08 5.43
C TYR A 12 2.95 15.21 6.62
N MET A 13 1.66 14.93 6.42
CA MET A 13 0.68 14.87 7.50
C MET A 13 0.29 13.44 7.79
N ALA A 14 0.32 13.07 9.07
CA ALA A 14 -0.17 11.81 9.60
C ALA A 14 -1.13 12.05 10.76
N GLY A 15 -2.31 11.43 10.78
CA GLY A 15 -3.31 11.62 11.85
C GLY A 15 -4.19 12.86 11.72
N ASP A 16 -5.27 12.91 12.51
CA ASP A 16 -5.92 14.16 12.94
C ASP A 16 -5.17 14.58 14.22
N HIS A 17 -4.08 15.35 14.12
CA HIS A 17 -3.27 15.72 15.30
C HIS A 17 -4.14 16.37 16.41
N ASP A 18 -4.47 15.63 17.48
CA ASP A 18 -5.22 16.18 18.63
C ASP A 18 -4.28 16.81 19.66
N HIS A 19 -4.60 18.04 20.03
CA HIS A 19 -3.81 18.97 20.81
C HIS A 19 -4.03 18.76 22.31
N GLU A 20 -3.02 18.31 23.03
CA GLU A 20 -2.89 18.69 24.44
C GLU A 20 -1.70 19.62 24.72
N LYS A 21 -0.95 20.07 23.70
CA LYS A 21 0.09 21.10 23.85
C LYS A 21 0.17 22.02 22.62
N ASP A 22 0.07 23.32 22.88
CA ASP A 22 0.08 24.45 21.93
C ASP A 22 1.45 24.69 21.22
N GLU A 23 2.18 23.66 20.77
CA GLU A 23 3.54 23.86 20.23
C GLU A 23 3.71 23.24 18.83
N ASN A 24 3.78 24.14 17.82
CA ASN A 24 4.18 23.98 16.40
C ASN A 24 3.51 22.90 15.53
N CYS A 25 2.46 23.29 14.80
CA CYS A 25 1.97 22.51 13.63
C CYS A 25 2.89 22.69 12.40
N PHE A 26 3.44 23.89 12.21
CA PHE A 26 4.27 24.25 11.07
C PHE A 26 5.75 23.91 11.29
N PRO A 27 6.50 23.66 10.20
CA PRO A 27 7.94 23.49 10.27
C PRO A 27 8.63 24.71 10.89
N ASP A 28 9.77 24.48 11.53
CA ASP A 28 10.57 25.57 12.07
C ASP A 28 11.03 26.56 10.97
N PRO A 29 11.21 27.86 11.30
CA PRO A 29 11.53 28.85 10.29
C PRO A 29 12.91 28.67 9.63
N CYS A 30 12.91 28.29 8.36
CA CYS A 30 14.11 28.15 7.52
C CYS A 30 14.21 29.23 6.45
N PHE A 31 15.40 29.79 6.23
CA PHE A 31 15.62 30.92 5.32
C PHE A 31 16.84 30.72 4.40
N GLU A 32 16.75 31.24 3.17
CA GLU A 32 17.91 31.32 2.27
C GLU A 32 18.96 32.29 2.82
N GLY A 33 20.17 31.80 3.08
CA GLY A 33 21.33 32.63 3.44
C GLY A 33 21.29 33.29 4.82
N CYS A 34 20.28 33.02 5.65
CA CYS A 34 20.19 33.48 7.05
C CYS A 34 20.33 32.29 7.99
N GLY A 35 21.58 32.01 8.41
CA GLY A 35 21.93 30.87 9.27
C GLY A 35 22.24 31.28 10.72
N GLU A 36 22.83 30.37 11.50
CA GLU A 36 23.17 30.60 12.92
C GLU A 36 24.11 31.80 13.13
N ASN A 37 25.07 32.00 12.23
CA ASN A 37 26.09 33.05 12.35
C ASN A 37 25.64 34.43 11.82
N THR A 38 24.41 34.53 11.32
CA THR A 38 23.90 35.76 10.73
C THR A 38 23.60 36.80 11.82
N GLU A 39 24.18 38.00 11.71
CA GLU A 39 23.92 39.09 12.65
C GLU A 39 22.56 39.72 12.33
N ILE A 40 21.61 39.65 13.26
CA ILE A 40 20.31 40.31 13.15
C ILE A 40 20.28 41.47 14.14
N LYS A 41 19.85 42.65 13.68
CA LYS A 41 19.60 43.81 14.53
C LYS A 41 18.19 44.34 14.34
N VAL A 42 17.59 44.83 15.42
CA VAL A 42 16.31 45.54 15.42
C VAL A 42 16.52 46.93 16.01
N ALA A 43 16.18 47.96 15.23
CA ALA A 43 16.41 49.37 15.58
C ALA A 43 17.86 49.69 15.99
N GLY A 44 18.84 48.95 15.44
CA GLY A 44 20.27 49.13 15.69
C GLY A 44 20.85 48.25 16.80
N GLU A 45 20.02 47.62 17.64
CA GLU A 45 20.44 46.72 18.72
C GLU A 45 20.51 45.27 18.24
N ILE A 46 21.52 44.51 18.69
CA ILE A 46 21.67 43.09 18.33
C ILE A 46 20.49 42.28 18.86
N TRP A 47 19.89 41.48 17.99
CA TRP A 47 18.86 40.52 18.35
C TRP A 47 19.51 39.22 18.85
N ASP A 48 19.51 39.06 20.17
CA ASP A 48 19.98 37.84 20.83
C ASP A 48 18.89 36.76 20.77
N LYS A 49 19.07 35.73 19.93
CA LYS A 49 18.08 34.65 19.80
C LYS A 49 17.91 33.87 21.10
N ASP A 50 18.97 33.65 21.88
CA ASP A 50 18.90 32.88 23.12
C ASP A 50 18.03 33.60 24.16
N ALA A 51 18.19 34.93 24.26
CA ALA A 51 17.33 35.77 25.09
C ALA A 51 15.85 35.74 24.65
N HIS A 52 15.59 35.40 23.39
CA HIS A 52 14.25 35.27 22.79
C HIS A 52 13.83 33.81 22.55
N LYS A 53 14.43 32.84 23.26
CA LYS A 53 14.08 31.42 23.16
C LYS A 53 14.19 30.86 21.73
N GLY A 54 15.24 31.25 21.02
CA GLY A 54 15.49 30.84 19.63
C GLY A 54 14.68 31.60 18.58
N GLN A 55 13.76 32.49 18.98
CA GLN A 55 12.87 33.17 18.03
C GLN A 55 13.58 34.29 17.25
N TYR A 56 13.25 34.38 15.96
CA TYR A 56 13.60 35.52 15.11
C TYR A 56 12.72 36.74 15.43
N PRO A 57 13.12 37.98 15.08
CA PRO A 57 12.26 39.17 15.18
C PRO A 57 11.16 39.24 14.11
N PHE A 58 11.03 38.18 13.32
CA PHE A 58 10.07 37.97 12.26
C PHE A 58 9.68 36.48 12.25
N GLN A 59 8.60 36.16 11.58
CA GLN A 59 8.07 34.80 11.45
C GLN A 59 7.65 34.52 10.02
N ILE A 60 7.49 33.24 9.69
CA ILE A 60 6.88 32.82 8.44
C ILE A 60 5.38 32.66 8.69
N MET A 61 4.58 33.34 7.87
CA MET A 61 3.14 33.19 7.81
C MET A 61 2.78 32.45 6.52
N TYR A 62 1.84 31.52 6.61
CA TYR A 62 1.40 30.71 5.47
C TYR A 62 0.02 31.13 4.98
N TYR A 63 -0.15 31.25 3.67
CA TYR A 63 -1.38 31.71 3.04
C TYR A 63 -1.86 30.70 2.00
N PRO A 64 -3.18 30.52 1.82
CA PRO A 64 -3.70 29.66 0.75
C PRO A 64 -3.20 30.11 -0.62
N LEU A 65 -2.65 29.18 -1.41
CA LEU A 65 -2.33 29.42 -2.82
C LEU A 65 -3.65 29.37 -3.63
N PRO A 66 -4.00 30.39 -4.43
CA PRO A 66 -5.23 30.35 -5.22
C PRO A 66 -5.19 29.26 -6.30
N GLU A 67 -6.35 28.67 -6.65
CA GLU A 67 -6.44 27.60 -7.65
C GLU A 67 -5.92 28.05 -9.03
N ASN A 68 -5.17 27.17 -9.71
CA ASN A 68 -4.54 27.37 -11.03
C ASN A 68 -3.37 28.37 -11.07
N TYR A 69 -2.73 28.66 -9.94
CA TYR A 69 -1.55 29.52 -9.90
C TYR A 69 -0.27 28.73 -9.63
N ASP A 70 0.78 29.06 -10.39
CA ASP A 70 2.15 28.64 -10.11
C ASP A 70 2.97 29.88 -9.69
N LEU A 71 3.86 29.74 -8.70
CA LEU A 71 4.71 30.84 -8.25
C LEU A 71 5.62 31.40 -9.35
N LYS A 72 5.94 30.58 -10.35
CA LYS A 72 6.71 31.03 -11.54
C LYS A 72 5.97 32.10 -12.35
N ASP A 73 4.65 32.21 -12.20
CA ASP A 73 3.81 33.21 -12.85
C ASP A 73 3.90 34.58 -12.15
N PHE A 74 4.57 34.66 -11.00
CA PHE A 74 4.75 35.88 -10.20
C PHE A 74 6.23 36.16 -9.87
N PRO A 75 7.06 36.48 -10.88
CA PRO A 75 8.48 36.76 -10.68
C PRO A 75 8.76 37.96 -9.76
N ASP A 76 7.79 38.88 -9.64
CA ASP A 76 7.85 40.08 -8.79
C ASP A 76 7.01 39.94 -7.50
N GLY A 77 6.50 38.73 -7.21
CA GLY A 77 5.64 38.43 -6.06
C GLY A 77 4.14 38.56 -6.32
N ILE A 78 3.35 38.18 -5.31
CA ILE A 78 1.89 38.25 -5.31
C ILE A 78 1.48 39.60 -4.70
N THR A 79 0.48 40.30 -5.27
CA THR A 79 0.01 41.60 -4.74
C THR A 79 -0.95 41.44 -3.57
N ASP A 80 -1.04 42.45 -2.70
CA ASP A 80 -1.82 42.42 -1.43
C ASP A 80 -3.30 41.98 -1.60
N GLU A 81 -3.92 42.17 -2.77
CA GLU A 81 -5.31 41.77 -3.05
C GLU A 81 -5.53 40.26 -3.16
N HIS A 82 -4.47 39.46 -3.32
CA HIS A 82 -4.54 38.00 -3.46
C HIS A 82 -4.33 37.25 -2.14
N PHE A 83 -3.89 37.93 -1.07
CA PHE A 83 -3.61 37.30 0.22
C PHE A 83 -4.88 37.23 1.07
N LYS A 84 -5.41 36.03 1.21
CA LYS A 84 -6.44 35.70 2.20
C LYS A 84 -5.85 35.79 3.62
N VAL A 85 -6.67 35.59 4.64
CA VAL A 85 -6.21 35.41 6.04
C VAL A 85 -5.18 34.26 6.08
N PRO A 86 -4.06 34.38 6.83
CA PRO A 86 -3.11 33.27 6.96
C PRO A 86 -3.81 32.03 7.55
N ILE A 87 -3.35 30.84 7.15
CA ILE A 87 -3.85 29.59 7.72
C ILE A 87 -3.40 29.46 9.17
N GLU A 88 -4.31 28.99 10.03
CA GLU A 88 -4.04 28.81 11.46
C GLU A 88 -3.43 27.43 11.78
N ASN A 89 -3.61 26.46 10.88
CA ASN A 89 -3.09 25.11 10.99
C ASN A 89 -2.73 24.58 9.60
N ASP A 90 -2.05 23.45 9.59
CA ASP A 90 -1.44 22.88 8.41
C ASP A 90 -1.94 21.44 8.15
N TYR A 91 -3.21 21.20 8.53
CA TYR A 91 -3.94 19.93 8.43
C TYR A 91 -4.57 19.66 7.07
N GLU A 92 -4.56 20.67 6.20
CA GLU A 92 -5.04 20.52 4.84
C GLU A 92 -3.85 20.27 3.91
N ALA A 93 -3.96 19.21 3.11
CA ALA A 93 -2.97 18.95 2.07
C ALA A 93 -3.12 20.02 1.00
N GLY A 94 -2.00 20.50 0.49
CA GLY A 94 -2.01 21.58 -0.48
C GLY A 94 -0.67 22.31 -0.57
N SER A 95 -0.66 23.31 -1.44
CA SER A 95 0.44 24.27 -1.56
C SER A 95 0.03 25.60 -0.93
N TYR A 96 0.92 26.16 -0.12
CA TYR A 96 0.71 27.40 0.62
C TYR A 96 1.86 28.36 0.36
N ILE A 97 1.55 29.65 0.28
CA ILE A 97 2.54 30.72 0.12
C ILE A 97 3.17 30.99 1.49
N ALA A 98 4.48 30.81 1.59
CA ALA A 98 5.27 31.22 2.75
C ALA A 98 5.72 32.67 2.59
N ARG A 99 5.35 33.53 3.55
CA ARG A 99 5.67 34.96 3.57
C ARG A 99 6.28 35.34 4.90
N VAL A 100 7.30 36.21 4.87
CA VAL A 100 7.92 36.72 6.11
C VAL A 100 7.19 37.96 6.59
N GLU A 101 6.82 37.96 7.87
CA GLU A 101 6.20 39.09 8.56
C GLU A 101 6.97 39.44 9.84
N PRO A 102 7.10 40.73 10.20
CA PRO A 102 7.75 41.11 11.46
C PRO A 102 6.87 40.72 12.65
N ASN A 103 7.49 40.37 13.77
CA ASN A 103 6.73 40.09 15.00
C ASN A 103 5.98 41.33 15.49
N VAL A 104 4.95 41.11 16.30
CA VAL A 104 4.12 42.19 16.86
C VAL A 104 4.98 43.27 17.53
N GLY A 105 4.81 44.52 17.09
CA GLY A 105 5.55 45.67 17.62
C GLY A 105 6.89 45.96 16.94
N ILE A 106 7.35 45.10 16.02
CA ILE A 106 8.55 45.30 15.21
C ILE A 106 8.13 45.76 13.81
N LYS A 107 8.88 46.70 13.22
CA LYS A 107 8.71 47.07 11.80
C LYS A 107 9.77 46.40 10.97
N MET A 108 9.39 45.88 9.81
CA MET A 108 10.35 45.28 8.87
C MET A 108 11.48 46.25 8.49
N ALA A 109 11.18 47.55 8.39
CA ALA A 109 12.16 48.59 8.08
C ALA A 109 13.21 48.84 9.19
N ASP A 110 12.94 48.39 10.42
CA ASP A 110 13.86 48.52 11.55
C ASP A 110 14.81 47.32 11.68
N ILE A 111 14.64 46.29 10.84
CA ILE A 111 15.45 45.07 10.85
C ILE A 111 16.61 45.21 9.86
N THR A 112 17.82 44.88 10.31
CA THR A 112 18.98 44.68 9.44
C THR A 112 19.59 43.31 9.64
N ILE A 113 20.01 42.69 8.55
CA ILE A 113 20.69 41.39 8.51
C ILE A 113 22.09 41.60 7.93
N ASP A 114 23.13 41.23 8.69
CA ASP A 114 24.54 41.48 8.37
C ASP A 114 24.79 42.95 7.94
N GLY A 115 24.20 43.88 8.68
CA GLY A 115 24.27 45.33 8.43
C GLY A 115 23.51 45.83 7.20
N SER A 116 22.81 44.95 6.47
CA SER A 116 22.00 45.31 5.30
C SER A 116 20.52 45.44 5.66
N ALA A 117 19.85 46.47 5.12
CA ALA A 117 18.39 46.58 5.18
C ALA A 117 17.71 45.38 4.49
N VAL A 118 16.61 44.92 5.05
CA VAL A 118 15.88 43.72 4.63
C VAL A 118 14.81 44.04 3.58
N LYS A 119 14.70 43.18 2.56
CA LYS A 119 13.48 42.99 1.75
C LYS A 119 13.06 41.53 1.84
N THR A 120 11.76 41.25 1.68
CA THR A 120 11.21 39.89 1.75
C THR A 120 10.96 39.31 0.37
N ALA A 121 11.01 37.99 0.24
CA ALA A 121 10.54 37.25 -0.93
C ALA A 121 9.59 36.11 -0.51
N LEU A 122 8.82 35.59 -1.45
CA LEU A 122 7.88 34.48 -1.24
C LEU A 122 8.54 33.12 -1.49
N SER A 123 7.97 32.09 -0.89
CA SER A 123 8.29 30.68 -1.15
C SER A 123 7.05 29.79 -0.99
N LEU A 124 7.20 28.46 -1.08
CA LEU A 124 6.13 27.49 -0.84
C LEU A 124 6.36 26.66 0.42
N LEU A 125 5.25 26.34 1.08
CA LEU A 125 5.10 25.13 1.89
C LEU A 125 4.20 24.17 1.11
N ARG A 126 4.68 22.94 0.88
CA ARG A 126 3.88 21.84 0.34
C ARG A 126 3.54 20.86 1.45
N ILE A 127 2.27 20.57 1.61
CA ILE A 127 1.76 19.67 2.63
C ILE A 127 1.14 18.45 1.95
N ARG A 128 1.69 17.27 2.22
CA ARG A 128 1.31 16.02 1.57
C ARG A 128 0.59 15.07 2.52
N LYS A 129 -0.54 14.49 2.09
CA LYS A 129 -1.31 13.52 2.89
C LYS A 129 -0.72 12.12 2.85
N VAL A 130 -0.68 11.45 4.01
CA VAL A 130 -0.44 10.00 4.15
C VAL A 130 -1.73 9.20 3.94
N GLU A 131 -1.69 8.10 3.19
CA GLU A 131 -2.83 7.20 3.03
C GLU A 131 -3.22 6.54 4.36
N LYS A 132 -4.51 6.24 4.52
CA LYS A 132 -5.08 5.52 5.67
C LYS A 132 -4.87 6.17 7.04
N VAL A 133 -4.51 7.45 7.09
CA VAL A 133 -4.49 8.26 8.31
C VAL A 133 -5.76 8.09 9.15
N ASP A 134 -6.92 8.07 8.52
CA ASP A 134 -8.22 7.93 9.18
C ASP A 134 -8.39 6.55 9.89
N GLN A 135 -7.55 5.55 9.58
CA GLN A 135 -7.52 4.22 10.22
C GLN A 135 -6.34 4.06 11.21
N VAL A 136 -5.43 5.02 11.19
CA VAL A 136 -4.17 5.04 11.90
C VAL A 136 -4.17 6.31 12.75
N GLY A 137 -4.87 6.27 13.89
CA GLY A 137 -4.91 7.43 14.81
C GLY A 137 -3.50 7.94 15.14
N ASP A 138 -3.40 9.17 15.61
CA ASP A 138 -2.36 10.24 15.54
C ASP A 138 -0.87 9.93 15.76
N ASP A 139 -0.45 8.69 15.57
CA ASP A 139 0.90 8.20 15.83
C ASP A 139 1.65 7.97 14.52
N ILE A 140 2.52 8.93 14.17
CA ILE A 140 3.43 8.82 13.02
C ILE A 140 4.28 7.53 13.07
N GLY A 141 4.52 6.95 14.26
CA GLY A 141 5.24 5.68 14.42
C GLY A 141 4.56 4.48 13.78
N LYS A 142 3.27 4.57 13.42
CA LYS A 142 2.57 3.53 12.65
C LYS A 142 2.80 3.62 11.14
N LEU A 143 3.29 4.78 10.68
CA LEU A 143 3.48 5.11 9.26
C LEU A 143 4.97 5.31 8.94
N ALA A 144 5.80 5.52 9.95
CA ALA A 144 7.22 5.74 9.80
C ALA A 144 8.01 4.98 10.87
N SER A 145 9.01 4.22 10.42
CA SER A 145 9.91 3.45 11.28
C SER A 145 11.18 4.25 11.61
N GLN A 146 11.78 3.98 12.77
CA GLN A 146 13.08 4.56 13.10
C GLN A 146 14.17 4.02 12.17
N VAL A 147 15.13 4.88 11.82
CA VAL A 147 16.35 4.45 11.14
C VAL A 147 17.25 3.68 12.10
N THR A 148 18.08 2.79 11.56
CA THR A 148 18.97 1.92 12.35
C THR A 148 20.38 1.92 11.80
N GLU A 149 21.39 1.68 12.65
CA GLU A 149 22.79 1.58 12.20
C GLU A 149 23.14 0.19 11.67
N THR A 150 22.41 -0.84 12.13
CA THR A 150 22.72 -2.23 11.85
C THR A 150 21.60 -2.89 11.06
N ALA A 151 21.97 -3.67 10.05
CA ALA A 151 21.01 -4.45 9.27
C ALA A 151 20.15 -5.37 10.16
N PRO A 152 18.84 -5.48 9.89
CA PRO A 152 17.99 -6.43 10.59
C PRO A 152 18.45 -7.87 10.31
N THR A 153 18.43 -8.70 11.35
CA THR A 153 18.83 -10.13 11.25
C THR A 153 17.64 -11.08 11.24
N GLN A 154 16.45 -10.58 11.53
CA GLN A 154 15.20 -11.31 11.56
C GLN A 154 14.20 -10.69 10.59
N LYS A 155 13.19 -11.49 10.21
CA LYS A 155 12.13 -11.05 9.30
C LYS A 155 11.43 -9.81 9.85
N ILE A 156 11.49 -8.72 9.10
CA ILE A 156 10.84 -7.45 9.45
C ILE A 156 9.36 -7.48 9.08
N THR A 157 8.55 -6.71 9.81
CA THR A 157 7.11 -6.53 9.56
C THR A 157 6.77 -5.18 8.94
N GLU A 158 7.70 -4.23 9.01
CA GLU A 158 7.63 -2.88 8.45
C GLU A 158 8.95 -2.54 7.76
N ALA A 159 8.95 -1.57 6.86
CA ALA A 159 10.16 -1.18 6.16
C ALA A 159 11.14 -0.49 7.13
N VAL A 160 12.44 -0.70 6.98
CA VAL A 160 13.47 -0.09 7.84
C VAL A 160 14.60 0.45 6.98
N ALA A 161 15.06 1.66 7.27
CA ALA A 161 16.27 2.19 6.68
C ALA A 161 17.48 1.91 7.58
N VAL A 162 18.57 1.45 6.97
CA VAL A 162 19.85 1.17 7.62
C VAL A 162 20.85 2.21 7.15
N MET A 163 21.32 3.04 8.07
CA MET A 163 22.12 4.23 7.79
C MET A 163 23.41 4.23 8.64
N PRO A 164 24.54 4.66 8.09
CA PRO A 164 25.77 4.87 8.86
C PRO A 164 25.60 5.88 10.01
N GLU A 165 26.36 5.71 11.09
CA GLU A 165 26.38 6.62 12.25
C GLU A 165 26.80 8.05 11.87
N ASP A 166 27.66 8.20 10.86
CA ASP A 166 28.14 9.49 10.34
C ASP A 166 27.28 10.06 9.21
N MET A 167 26.07 9.53 9.01
CA MET A 167 25.15 10.02 8.00
C MET A 167 24.80 11.50 8.23
N THR A 168 24.98 12.31 7.19
CA THR A 168 24.54 13.70 7.17
C THR A 168 23.26 13.84 6.36
N TYR A 169 22.40 14.77 6.78
CA TYR A 169 21.12 15.04 6.14
C TYR A 169 21.00 16.49 5.72
N LEU A 170 20.21 16.73 4.67
CA LEU A 170 19.72 18.05 4.29
C LEU A 170 18.19 18.09 4.33
N VAL A 171 17.63 19.22 4.71
CA VAL A 171 16.20 19.51 4.60
C VAL A 171 15.83 19.69 3.13
N ASN A 172 14.83 18.97 2.63
CA ASN A 172 14.40 19.04 1.22
C ASN A 172 15.53 18.88 0.19
N ASN A 173 16.67 18.29 0.61
CA ASN A 173 17.92 18.23 -0.15
C ASN A 173 18.53 19.60 -0.54
N ILE A 174 18.20 20.65 0.20
CA ILE A 174 18.68 22.02 -0.04
C ILE A 174 20.09 22.17 0.54
N GLU A 175 21.05 22.56 -0.31
CA GLU A 175 22.45 22.69 0.10
C GLU A 175 22.62 23.67 1.27
N GLY A 176 23.40 23.25 2.28
CA GLY A 176 23.69 24.05 3.47
C GLY A 176 22.56 24.10 4.51
N GLN A 177 21.47 23.38 4.30
CA GLN A 177 20.32 23.33 5.22
C GLN A 177 20.29 22.00 5.95
N GLY A 178 20.93 21.97 7.11
CA GLY A 178 20.91 20.80 8.01
C GLY A 178 19.60 20.69 8.78
N LEU A 179 19.48 19.61 9.56
CA LEU A 179 18.34 19.40 10.45
C LEU A 179 18.42 20.33 11.67
N ASN A 180 17.28 20.55 12.32
CA ASN A 180 17.22 21.23 13.60
C ASN A 180 17.91 20.41 14.70
N PRO A 181 18.21 21.02 15.86
CA PRO A 181 18.70 20.28 17.02
C PRO A 181 17.73 19.15 17.42
N GLU A 182 18.28 17.99 17.79
CA GLU A 182 17.52 16.80 18.22
C GLU A 182 16.54 16.24 17.16
N PRO A 183 17.00 15.98 15.91
CA PRO A 183 16.13 15.47 14.87
C PRO A 183 15.67 14.03 15.16
N ASP A 184 14.46 13.69 14.73
CA ASP A 184 13.95 12.32 14.76
C ASP A 184 13.75 11.82 13.32
N VAL A 185 14.86 11.38 12.72
CA VAL A 185 14.85 10.87 11.34
C VAL A 185 14.17 9.51 11.30
N ARG A 186 13.09 9.41 10.52
CA ARG A 186 12.31 8.19 10.31
C ARG A 186 12.11 7.88 8.83
N LEU A 187 12.00 6.60 8.50
CA LEU A 187 11.58 6.12 7.19
C LEU A 187 10.05 6.05 7.15
N LEU A 188 9.43 7.01 6.48
CA LEU A 188 8.03 7.01 6.15
C LEU A 188 7.75 5.93 5.10
N HIS A 189 6.79 5.05 5.37
CA HIS A 189 6.36 4.00 4.47
C HIS A 189 4.85 3.95 4.35
N ASP A 190 4.35 4.12 3.13
CA ASP A 190 2.92 4.20 2.86
C ASP A 190 2.52 3.44 1.59
N GLU A 191 1.23 3.26 1.41
CA GLU A 191 0.65 2.88 0.13
C GLU A 191 0.56 4.12 -0.79
N LEU A 192 0.48 3.90 -2.11
CA LEU A 192 0.20 5.00 -3.05
C LEU A 192 -1.29 5.26 -3.10
N LEU A 193 -1.69 6.54 -2.97
CA LEU A 193 -3.08 6.99 -2.97
C LEU A 193 -3.93 6.27 -4.03
N SER A 194 -5.01 5.64 -3.57
CA SER A 194 -6.10 5.13 -4.39
C SER A 194 -7.26 6.12 -4.40
N VAL A 195 -7.92 6.29 -5.54
CA VAL A 195 -9.16 7.08 -5.61
C VAL A 195 -10.29 6.20 -5.08
N PRO A 196 -11.08 6.62 -4.07
CA PRO A 196 -12.16 5.80 -3.53
C PRO A 196 -13.15 5.36 -4.62
N GLY A 197 -13.29 4.06 -4.81
CA GLY A 197 -14.19 3.46 -5.81
C GLY A 197 -13.58 3.26 -7.21
N GLN A 198 -12.30 3.63 -7.43
CA GLN A 198 -11.55 3.38 -8.66
C GLN A 198 -10.04 3.20 -8.35
N ASP A 199 -9.50 1.99 -8.56
CA ASP A 199 -8.04 1.72 -8.47
C ASP A 199 -7.24 2.27 -9.69
N THR A 200 -7.68 3.39 -10.25
CA THR A 200 -7.17 3.92 -11.53
C THR A 200 -5.69 4.30 -11.48
N CYS A 201 -5.18 4.77 -10.35
CA CYS A 201 -3.75 5.09 -10.20
C CYS A 201 -2.89 3.82 -10.19
N THR A 202 -3.30 2.78 -9.47
CA THR A 202 -2.62 1.48 -9.46
C THR A 202 -2.61 0.89 -10.86
N ASP A 203 -3.77 0.86 -11.53
CA ASP A 203 -3.87 0.37 -12.91
C ASP A 203 -3.00 1.18 -13.88
N ALA A 204 -2.94 2.50 -13.73
CA ALA A 204 -2.09 3.37 -14.54
C ALA A 204 -0.59 3.11 -14.30
N LEU A 205 -0.17 2.90 -13.05
CA LEU A 205 1.21 2.54 -12.70
C LEU A 205 1.58 1.16 -13.27
N ILE A 206 0.67 0.19 -13.20
CA ILE A 206 0.87 -1.13 -13.80
C ILE A 206 0.98 -0.99 -15.33
N ALA A 207 0.10 -0.25 -15.99
CA ALA A 207 0.18 0.03 -17.43
C ALA A 207 1.47 0.77 -17.80
N ARG A 208 1.95 1.66 -16.92
CA ARG A 208 3.25 2.34 -17.10
C ARG A 208 4.42 1.36 -17.06
N LEU A 209 4.39 0.36 -16.17
CA LEU A 209 5.39 -0.72 -16.12
C LEU A 209 5.34 -1.63 -17.35
N GLU A 210 4.15 -1.88 -17.91
CA GLU A 210 4.04 -2.66 -19.16
C GLU A 210 4.77 -2.00 -20.33
N LYS A 211 4.70 -0.66 -20.42
CA LYS A 211 5.46 0.11 -21.42
C LYS A 211 6.98 -0.09 -21.27
N GLU A 212 7.45 -0.47 -20.09
CA GLU A 212 8.86 -0.81 -19.79
C GLU A 212 9.18 -2.30 -19.95
N GLY A 213 8.23 -3.09 -20.46
CA GLY A 213 8.41 -4.52 -20.73
C GLY A 213 8.09 -5.44 -19.55
N VAL A 214 7.51 -4.93 -18.45
CA VAL A 214 7.01 -5.78 -17.36
C VAL A 214 5.74 -6.50 -17.83
N THR A 215 5.86 -7.79 -18.14
CA THR A 215 4.72 -8.59 -18.59
C THR A 215 3.69 -8.79 -17.48
N GLN A 216 2.45 -8.38 -17.75
CA GLN A 216 1.28 -8.78 -16.97
C GLN A 216 0.89 -10.23 -17.32
N ASP A 217 0.61 -11.01 -16.29
CA ASP A 217 -0.06 -12.30 -16.40
C ASP A 217 -0.86 -12.56 -15.13
N SER A 218 -1.69 -13.60 -15.13
CA SER A 218 -2.58 -13.93 -14.00
C SER A 218 -1.85 -14.26 -12.69
N THR A 219 -0.53 -14.49 -12.73
CA THR A 219 0.31 -14.82 -11.57
C THR A 219 1.12 -13.63 -11.05
N ARG A 220 1.26 -12.58 -11.86
CA ARG A 220 1.99 -11.37 -11.49
C ARG A 220 1.22 -10.58 -10.44
N ARG A 221 1.92 -10.15 -9.40
CA ARG A 221 1.38 -9.32 -8.33
C ARG A 221 2.24 -8.07 -8.17
N TYR A 222 1.61 -7.05 -7.62
CA TYR A 222 2.18 -5.72 -7.42
C TYR A 222 1.87 -5.26 -6.01
N ALA A 223 2.85 -4.62 -5.38
CA ALA A 223 2.66 -3.84 -4.17
C ALA A 223 3.23 -2.45 -4.45
N MET A 224 2.34 -1.46 -4.44
CA MET A 224 2.71 -0.07 -4.62
C MET A 224 3.10 0.51 -3.27
N LYS A 225 4.22 1.21 -3.19
CA LYS A 225 4.70 1.84 -1.96
C LYS A 225 5.14 3.26 -2.23
N TYR A 226 5.01 4.10 -1.22
CA TYR A 226 5.66 5.39 -1.16
C TYR A 226 6.63 5.38 0.01
N LEU A 227 7.89 5.73 -0.25
CA LEU A 227 8.92 5.83 0.78
C LEU A 227 9.49 7.24 0.80
N ASP A 228 9.84 7.75 1.97
CA ASP A 228 10.64 8.97 2.13
C ASP A 228 11.26 9.02 3.53
N LEU A 229 12.26 9.87 3.72
CA LEU A 229 12.76 10.18 5.05
C LEU A 229 12.13 11.47 5.55
N ILE A 230 11.75 11.48 6.83
CA ILE A 230 11.18 12.65 7.48
C ILE A 230 11.90 12.93 8.80
N ASP A 231 11.88 14.19 9.24
CA ASP A 231 12.13 14.57 10.63
C ASP A 231 10.79 14.66 11.37
N ALA A 232 10.51 13.67 12.21
CA ALA A 232 9.26 13.60 12.97
C ALA A 232 9.18 14.66 14.08
N ASN A 233 10.31 15.26 14.49
CA ASN A 233 10.33 16.37 15.46
C ASN A 233 10.13 17.74 14.82
N ASP A 234 10.30 17.87 13.50
CA ASP A 234 10.08 19.09 12.73
C ASP A 234 8.90 18.91 11.76
N SER A 235 7.70 18.68 12.32
CA SER A 235 6.45 18.59 11.56
C SER A 235 6.44 17.57 10.41
N ASN A 236 7.19 16.46 10.55
CA ASN A 236 7.39 15.43 9.51
C ASN A 236 7.96 16.01 8.21
N LEU A 237 8.88 16.97 8.32
CA LEU A 237 9.55 17.62 7.20
C LEU A 237 10.40 16.61 6.41
N LEU A 238 10.38 16.69 5.07
CA LEU A 238 11.18 15.84 4.20
C LEU A 238 12.68 16.09 4.41
N VAL A 239 13.43 15.00 4.63
CA VAL A 239 14.88 15.04 4.79
C VAL A 239 15.57 14.15 3.78
N CYS A 240 16.83 14.46 3.47
CA CYS A 240 17.58 13.78 2.42
C CYS A 240 18.95 13.37 2.94
N ALA A 241 19.19 12.07 3.03
CA ALA A 241 20.49 11.48 3.32
C ALA A 241 21.50 11.83 2.21
N GLN A 242 22.71 12.21 2.60
CA GLN A 242 23.75 12.71 1.67
C GLN A 242 24.78 11.65 1.29
N SER A 243 24.61 10.41 1.73
CA SER A 243 25.43 9.27 1.32
C SER A 243 24.58 8.03 1.07
N GLU A 244 25.15 6.98 0.50
CA GLU A 244 24.44 5.74 0.22
C GLU A 244 23.93 5.10 1.52
N TYR A 245 22.69 4.62 1.51
CA TYR A 245 22.10 3.84 2.60
C TYR A 245 21.25 2.70 2.05
N GLN A 246 20.80 1.81 2.92
CA GLN A 246 19.98 0.67 2.54
C GLN A 246 18.58 0.79 3.08
N ILE A 247 17.61 0.29 2.33
CA ILE A 247 16.24 0.10 2.80
C ILE A 247 15.91 -1.38 2.70
N TYR A 248 15.38 -1.91 3.80
CA TYR A 248 14.80 -3.24 3.89
C TYR A 248 13.28 -3.10 3.84
N VAL A 249 12.63 -3.82 2.94
CA VAL A 249 11.17 -3.92 2.89
C VAL A 249 10.72 -5.34 3.22
N PRO A 250 9.62 -5.51 3.98
CA PRO A 250 9.12 -6.82 4.35
C PRO A 250 8.67 -7.61 3.11
N TYR A 251 8.82 -8.93 3.16
CA TYR A 251 8.24 -9.81 2.15
C TYR A 251 6.72 -9.69 2.14
N PRO A 252 6.08 -9.54 0.96
CA PRO A 252 4.63 -9.67 0.83
C PRO A 252 4.11 -10.98 1.46
N ALA A 253 2.86 -10.98 1.92
CA ALA A 253 2.25 -12.16 2.51
C ALA A 253 2.30 -13.36 1.53
N GLY A 254 2.70 -14.52 2.04
CA GLY A 254 2.87 -15.74 1.23
C GLY A 254 4.13 -15.76 0.36
N THR A 255 5.10 -14.88 0.61
CA THR A 255 6.39 -14.87 -0.07
C THR A 255 7.56 -14.90 0.92
N ASP A 256 8.75 -15.20 0.40
CA ASP A 256 9.98 -15.39 1.17
C ASP A 256 11.23 -15.09 0.31
N GLU A 257 12.42 -15.38 0.86
CA GLU A 257 13.72 -15.19 0.20
C GLU A 257 13.88 -15.97 -1.11
N SER A 258 13.11 -17.03 -1.33
CA SER A 258 13.14 -17.83 -2.56
C SER A 258 12.27 -17.25 -3.68
N THR A 259 11.47 -16.23 -3.39
CA THR A 259 10.58 -15.59 -4.36
C THR A 259 11.36 -14.59 -5.23
N GLU A 260 11.19 -14.68 -6.55
CA GLU A 260 11.82 -13.73 -7.46
C GLU A 260 11.04 -12.39 -7.46
N PHE A 261 11.73 -11.33 -7.04
CA PHE A 261 11.19 -9.98 -7.01
C PHE A 261 11.84 -9.08 -8.06
N ALA A 262 11.11 -8.02 -8.42
CA ALA A 262 11.69 -6.84 -9.06
C ALA A 262 11.08 -5.58 -8.44
N LEU A 263 11.92 -4.59 -8.17
CA LEU A 263 11.53 -3.31 -7.59
C LEU A 263 11.77 -2.20 -8.61
N TYR A 264 10.73 -1.41 -8.85
CA TYR A 264 10.75 -0.28 -9.77
C TYR A 264 10.45 1.00 -9.02
N HIS A 265 11.09 2.09 -9.41
CA HIS A 265 10.81 3.43 -8.93
C HIS A 265 10.34 4.33 -10.06
N PHE A 266 9.31 5.11 -9.76
CA PHE A 266 8.70 6.06 -10.67
C PHE A 266 9.22 7.47 -10.34
N GLY A 267 10.33 7.84 -10.96
CA GLY A 267 10.95 9.13 -10.75
C GLY A 267 10.09 10.27 -11.28
N GLY A 268 10.05 11.35 -10.50
CA GLY A 268 9.18 12.49 -10.75
C GLY A 268 7.76 12.32 -10.21
N LEU A 269 7.46 11.19 -9.54
CA LEU A 269 6.21 11.00 -8.80
C LEU A 269 6.39 11.27 -7.29
N ASN A 270 5.63 12.24 -6.80
CA ASN A 270 5.41 12.60 -5.41
C ASN A 270 4.10 12.02 -4.87
N ARG A 271 3.93 12.04 -3.54
CA ARG A 271 2.78 11.41 -2.87
C ARG A 271 1.43 12.02 -3.21
N THR A 272 1.31 13.35 -3.27
CA THR A 272 0.06 14.02 -3.60
C THR A 272 0.06 14.43 -5.07
N TYR A 273 -0.67 13.64 -5.85
CA TYR A 273 -1.22 14.09 -7.13
C TYR A 273 -2.73 14.04 -7.05
N THR A 274 -3.29 14.85 -6.15
CA THR A 274 -4.63 15.36 -6.39
C THR A 274 -4.47 16.54 -7.36
N GLU A 275 -5.49 16.80 -8.19
CA GLU A 275 -5.48 17.83 -9.24
C GLU A 275 -5.12 19.26 -8.74
N GLN A 276 -5.07 19.48 -7.42
CA GLN A 276 -4.77 20.76 -6.78
C GLN A 276 -3.28 21.07 -6.62
N ASP A 277 -2.38 20.07 -6.60
CA ASP A 277 -0.98 20.31 -6.19
C ASP A 277 -0.01 20.65 -7.32
N TYR A 278 -0.31 20.25 -8.57
CA TYR A 278 0.37 20.73 -9.77
C TYR A 278 -0.54 20.47 -10.97
N GLY A 279 -0.70 21.44 -11.87
CA GLY A 279 -1.69 21.48 -12.96
C GLY A 279 -1.60 20.43 -14.07
N GLU A 280 -1.00 19.26 -13.82
CA GLU A 280 -1.03 18.08 -14.69
C GLU A 280 -1.79 16.96 -13.97
N ASN A 281 -2.81 16.39 -14.63
CA ASN A 281 -3.59 15.31 -14.03
C ASN A 281 -2.65 14.13 -13.63
N VAL A 282 -2.99 13.43 -12.54
CA VAL A 282 -2.18 12.31 -11.98
C VAL A 282 -1.77 11.27 -13.02
N PHE A 283 -2.62 11.03 -14.02
CA PHE A 283 -2.36 10.06 -15.09
C PHE A 283 -1.29 10.55 -16.07
N THR A 284 -1.27 11.84 -16.40
CA THR A 284 -0.22 12.48 -17.20
C THR A 284 1.13 12.39 -16.47
N ASN A 285 1.15 12.63 -15.16
CA ASN A 285 2.39 12.51 -14.38
C ASN A 285 2.89 11.06 -14.35
N ILE A 286 1.99 10.09 -14.13
CA ILE A 286 2.33 8.66 -14.21
C ILE A 286 2.87 8.31 -15.60
N GLU A 287 2.24 8.80 -16.67
CA GLU A 287 2.69 8.57 -18.04
C GLU A 287 4.09 9.17 -18.31
N ASN A 288 4.34 10.38 -17.80
CA ASN A 288 5.60 11.10 -17.96
C ASN A 288 6.70 10.63 -17.00
N SER A 289 6.37 9.82 -15.98
CA SER A 289 7.33 9.35 -14.99
C SER A 289 8.47 8.55 -15.63
N THR A 290 9.67 8.76 -15.10
CA THR A 290 10.81 7.89 -15.42
C THR A 290 10.67 6.61 -14.63
N VAL A 291 10.93 5.46 -15.25
CA VAL A 291 10.92 4.17 -14.56
C VAL A 291 12.33 3.65 -14.47
N THR A 292 12.78 3.42 -13.24
CA THR A 292 14.11 2.86 -12.97
C THR A 292 13.96 1.59 -12.17
N ARG A 293 14.73 0.56 -12.52
CA ARG A 293 14.74 -0.71 -11.79
C ARG A 293 15.86 -0.68 -10.75
N PHE A 294 15.53 -0.95 -9.50
CA PHE A 294 16.52 -1.12 -8.44
C PHE A 294 17.18 -2.49 -8.53
N ASN A 295 18.47 -2.53 -8.20
CA ASN A 295 19.12 -3.77 -7.83
C ASN A 295 18.70 -4.13 -6.41
N ILE A 296 18.14 -5.32 -6.25
CA ILE A 296 17.63 -5.81 -4.97
C ILE A 296 18.31 -7.13 -4.60
N GLU A 297 18.37 -7.40 -3.31
CA GLU A 297 18.82 -8.67 -2.75
C GLU A 297 17.75 -9.20 -1.78
N ASN A 298 17.51 -10.51 -1.84
CA ASN A 298 16.66 -11.20 -0.87
C ASN A 298 17.52 -11.67 0.30
N THR A 299 17.16 -11.25 1.51
CA THR A 299 17.85 -11.62 2.75
C THR A 299 16.89 -12.33 3.70
N PRO A 300 17.38 -13.02 4.74
CA PRO A 300 16.50 -13.60 5.77
C PRO A 300 15.58 -12.58 6.45
N ALA A 301 15.95 -11.30 6.45
CA ALA A 301 15.16 -10.22 7.03
C ALA A 301 14.08 -9.67 6.09
N GLY A 302 14.38 -9.58 4.79
CA GLY A 302 13.51 -8.94 3.80
C GLY A 302 14.23 -8.64 2.49
N ILE A 303 13.58 -7.86 1.65
CA ILE A 303 14.13 -7.40 0.37
C ILE A 303 14.93 -6.12 0.63
N VAL A 304 16.21 -6.11 0.30
CA VAL A 304 17.07 -4.94 0.49
C VAL A 304 17.43 -4.30 -0.84
N PHE A 305 17.46 -2.97 -0.86
CA PHE A 305 18.00 -2.18 -1.96
C PHE A 305 18.78 -0.98 -1.43
N LYS A 306 19.66 -0.44 -2.27
CA LYS A 306 20.50 0.72 -1.96
C LYS A 306 19.87 1.98 -2.51
N VAL A 307 19.84 3.03 -1.70
CA VAL A 307 19.44 4.37 -2.12
C VAL A 307 20.69 5.25 -2.15
N ASN A 308 20.87 5.96 -3.25
CA ASN A 308 21.96 6.91 -3.42
C ASN A 308 21.39 8.33 -3.40
N PRO A 309 22.13 9.32 -2.87
CA PRO A 309 21.75 10.71 -3.02
C PRO A 309 21.65 11.05 -4.51
N PRO A 310 20.67 11.88 -4.91
CA PRO A 310 20.53 12.27 -6.30
C PRO A 310 21.76 13.06 -6.77
N PRO A 311 22.07 13.05 -8.08
CA PRO A 311 23.09 13.92 -8.65
C PRO A 311 22.85 15.37 -8.28
N GLU A 312 23.93 16.17 -8.21
CA GLU A 312 23.86 17.59 -7.83
C GLU A 312 22.81 18.39 -8.62
N THR A 313 22.65 18.03 -9.89
CA THR A 313 21.74 18.67 -10.86
C THR A 313 20.28 18.26 -10.71
N GLN A 314 19.96 17.33 -9.79
CA GLN A 314 18.62 16.81 -9.52
C GLN A 314 18.29 16.89 -8.03
N ARG A 315 18.95 17.81 -7.30
CA ARG A 315 18.81 17.87 -5.85
C ARG A 315 17.49 18.48 -5.39
N ASP A 316 16.95 19.45 -6.10
CA ASP A 316 15.76 20.20 -5.66
C ASP A 316 14.57 19.28 -5.33
N ASN A 317 14.19 19.24 -4.05
CA ASN A 317 13.02 18.51 -3.54
C ASN A 317 12.99 17.01 -3.91
N TYR A 318 14.15 16.35 -3.86
CA TYR A 318 14.27 14.92 -4.12
C TYR A 318 13.49 14.07 -3.10
N SER A 319 12.84 13.03 -3.60
CA SER A 319 12.10 12.03 -2.84
C SER A 319 12.54 10.64 -3.28
N ILE A 320 12.53 9.67 -2.35
CA ILE A 320 12.66 8.24 -2.71
C ILE A 320 11.43 7.82 -3.51
N GLY A 321 10.26 8.30 -3.09
CA GLY A 321 9.07 8.42 -3.92
C GLY A 321 8.31 7.12 -4.13
N ALA A 322 7.56 7.10 -5.22
CA ALA A 322 6.68 6.01 -5.60
C ALA A 322 7.47 4.80 -6.12
N MET A 323 7.13 3.62 -5.60
CA MET A 323 7.77 2.35 -5.95
C MET A 323 6.73 1.27 -6.25
N ALA A 324 7.09 0.33 -7.12
CA ALA A 324 6.36 -0.91 -7.36
C ALA A 324 7.26 -2.11 -7.08
N LEU A 325 6.92 -2.87 -6.05
CA LEU A 325 7.44 -4.22 -5.87
C LEU A 325 6.58 -5.19 -6.68
N THR A 326 7.23 -6.04 -7.48
CA THR A 326 6.55 -7.01 -8.35
C THR A 326 7.11 -8.41 -8.13
N TRP A 327 6.24 -9.43 -8.19
CA TRP A 327 6.63 -10.84 -8.07
C TRP A 327 5.66 -11.74 -8.82
N LYS A 328 6.08 -12.96 -9.15
CA LYS A 328 5.17 -14.00 -9.64
C LYS A 328 4.80 -14.91 -8.50
N GLN A 329 3.51 -15.14 -8.31
CA GLN A 329 3.08 -16.20 -7.42
C GLN A 329 3.51 -17.55 -8.00
N LYS A 330 4.18 -18.37 -7.19
CA LYS A 330 4.52 -19.73 -7.59
C LYS A 330 3.22 -20.52 -7.79
N GLN A 331 3.23 -21.37 -8.80
CA GLN A 331 2.12 -22.27 -9.09
C GLN A 331 2.60 -23.71 -9.08
N TYR A 332 1.77 -24.57 -8.53
CA TYR A 332 2.00 -26.00 -8.44
C TYR A 332 0.92 -26.75 -9.19
N THR A 333 1.30 -27.87 -9.79
CA THR A 333 0.37 -28.75 -10.48
C THR A 333 -0.06 -29.87 -9.55
N VAL A 334 -1.37 -29.99 -9.36
CA VAL A 334 -2.01 -31.15 -8.73
C VAL A 334 -2.47 -32.07 -9.86
N THR A 335 -1.78 -33.20 -9.99
CA THR A 335 -2.07 -34.21 -10.99
C THR A 335 -3.00 -35.26 -10.41
N PHE A 336 -4.09 -35.58 -11.11
CA PHE A 336 -5.05 -36.60 -10.69
C PHE A 336 -4.85 -37.86 -11.51
N ASP A 337 -4.21 -38.87 -10.93
CA ASP A 337 -4.08 -40.20 -11.52
C ASP A 337 -5.26 -41.06 -11.10
N SER A 338 -6.20 -41.28 -12.01
CA SER A 338 -7.42 -42.03 -11.75
C SER A 338 -7.20 -43.54 -11.54
N ASP A 339 -5.97 -44.06 -11.65
CA ASP A 339 -5.63 -45.49 -11.53
C ASP A 339 -6.57 -46.39 -12.35
N GLY A 340 -6.74 -46.04 -13.62
CA GLY A 340 -7.63 -46.78 -14.54
C GLY A 340 -9.12 -46.46 -14.41
N GLY A 341 -9.50 -45.44 -13.65
CA GLY A 341 -10.82 -44.81 -13.70
C GLY A 341 -10.94 -43.76 -14.81
N THR A 342 -12.09 -43.09 -14.91
CA THR A 342 -12.31 -41.96 -15.83
C THR A 342 -11.31 -40.83 -15.60
N GLN A 343 -10.89 -40.17 -16.68
CA GLN A 343 -9.90 -39.07 -16.63
C GLN A 343 -10.41 -37.90 -15.79
N VAL A 344 -9.52 -37.34 -14.97
CA VAL A 344 -9.75 -36.14 -14.18
C VAL A 344 -8.72 -35.08 -14.60
N PRO A 345 -9.13 -33.86 -14.96
CA PRO A 345 -8.20 -32.79 -15.33
C PRO A 345 -7.29 -32.40 -14.16
N ASN A 346 -6.01 -32.17 -14.46
CA ASN A 346 -5.07 -31.59 -13.51
C ASN A 346 -5.49 -30.17 -13.11
N GLN A 347 -5.09 -29.75 -11.91
CA GLN A 347 -5.30 -28.40 -11.44
C GLN A 347 -3.97 -27.66 -11.30
N THR A 348 -3.98 -26.37 -11.60
CA THR A 348 -2.89 -25.45 -11.29
C THR A 348 -3.32 -24.62 -10.09
N VAL A 349 -2.58 -24.75 -8.99
CA VAL A 349 -2.90 -24.12 -7.71
C VAL A 349 -1.78 -23.14 -7.36
N THR A 350 -2.14 -21.94 -6.91
CA THR A 350 -1.16 -20.97 -6.41
C THR A 350 -0.58 -21.49 -5.08
N GLU A 351 0.72 -21.34 -4.86
CA GLU A 351 1.38 -21.73 -3.61
C GLU A 351 0.62 -21.26 -2.37
N GLY A 352 0.41 -22.17 -1.43
CA GLY A 352 -0.32 -21.92 -0.18
C GLY A 352 -1.85 -21.91 -0.32
N GLN A 353 -2.40 -21.98 -1.53
CA GLN A 353 -3.84 -22.18 -1.75
C GLN A 353 -4.19 -23.67 -1.79
N THR A 354 -5.47 -23.98 -1.62
CA THR A 354 -5.99 -25.36 -1.62
C THR A 354 -6.36 -25.82 -3.03
N ALA A 355 -6.23 -27.11 -3.29
CA ALA A 355 -6.80 -27.74 -4.48
C ALA A 355 -8.31 -27.91 -4.31
N SER A 356 -9.08 -27.83 -5.39
CA SER A 356 -10.50 -28.17 -5.36
C SER A 356 -10.68 -29.68 -5.48
N GLU A 357 -11.53 -30.29 -4.66
CA GLU A 357 -11.86 -31.70 -4.82
C GLU A 357 -12.62 -31.91 -6.15
N PRO A 358 -12.11 -32.76 -7.07
CA PRO A 358 -12.80 -33.03 -8.33
C PRO A 358 -14.00 -33.96 -8.10
N ALA A 359 -14.91 -34.03 -9.07
CA ALA A 359 -15.94 -35.06 -9.06
C ALA A 359 -15.32 -36.47 -9.08
N ASP A 360 -15.95 -37.39 -8.34
CA ASP A 360 -15.45 -38.77 -8.21
C ASP A 360 -15.27 -39.44 -9.58
N PRO A 361 -14.08 -40.00 -9.88
CA PRO A 361 -13.89 -40.79 -11.07
C PRO A 361 -14.71 -42.08 -10.99
N THR A 362 -14.94 -42.74 -12.12
CA THR A 362 -15.60 -44.05 -12.16
C THR A 362 -14.70 -45.13 -12.73
N ARG A 363 -14.73 -46.33 -12.13
CA ARG A 363 -13.99 -47.52 -12.58
C ARG A 363 -14.90 -48.75 -12.49
N SER A 364 -15.08 -49.46 -13.61
CA SER A 364 -16.02 -50.59 -13.67
C SER A 364 -15.62 -51.72 -12.72
N GLY A 365 -16.55 -52.14 -11.85
CA GLY A 365 -16.32 -53.20 -10.87
C GLY A 365 -15.62 -52.75 -9.58
N TYR A 366 -15.45 -51.44 -9.36
CA TYR A 366 -14.82 -50.86 -8.17
C TYR A 366 -15.66 -49.71 -7.60
N ASP A 367 -15.52 -49.44 -6.30
CA ASP A 367 -16.01 -48.25 -5.61
C ASP A 367 -14.83 -47.30 -5.34
N PHE A 368 -15.03 -46.00 -5.53
CA PHE A 368 -14.02 -44.97 -5.29
C PHE A 368 -13.90 -44.68 -3.80
N GLU A 369 -12.69 -44.77 -3.24
CA GLU A 369 -12.43 -44.61 -1.81
C GLU A 369 -11.85 -43.22 -1.47
N GLY A 370 -11.40 -42.48 -2.48
CA GLY A 370 -10.82 -41.15 -2.35
C GLY A 370 -9.50 -41.00 -3.09
N TRP A 371 -8.98 -39.78 -3.03
CA TRP A 371 -7.66 -39.39 -3.54
C TRP A 371 -6.60 -39.55 -2.47
N TYR A 372 -5.44 -40.09 -2.84
CA TYR A 372 -4.34 -40.37 -1.91
C TYR A 372 -3.04 -39.73 -2.41
N LEU A 373 -2.26 -39.19 -1.47
CA LEU A 373 -0.89 -38.74 -1.70
C LEU A 373 0.05 -39.77 -1.07
N GLY A 374 0.62 -40.65 -1.90
CA GLY A 374 1.28 -41.85 -1.38
C GLY A 374 0.26 -42.79 -0.72
N ASP A 375 0.48 -43.13 0.54
CA ASP A 375 -0.41 -44.05 1.30
C ASP A 375 -1.50 -43.32 2.11
N GLU A 376 -1.47 -41.98 2.19
CA GLU A 376 -2.39 -41.19 3.00
C GLU A 376 -3.51 -40.57 2.17
N LYS A 377 -4.75 -40.63 2.68
CA LYS A 377 -5.91 -39.98 2.04
C LYS A 377 -5.71 -38.47 2.09
N TYR A 378 -5.80 -37.83 0.94
CA TYR A 378 -5.56 -36.40 0.81
C TYR A 378 -6.72 -35.58 1.39
N ASP A 379 -6.39 -34.52 2.13
CA ASP A 379 -7.33 -33.54 2.66
C ASP A 379 -7.29 -32.28 1.78
N PHE A 380 -8.37 -32.03 1.04
CA PHE A 380 -8.47 -30.87 0.13
C PHE A 380 -8.52 -29.52 0.85
N SER A 381 -8.60 -29.49 2.19
CA SER A 381 -8.39 -28.27 2.97
C SER A 381 -6.91 -27.97 3.24
N SER A 382 -6.00 -28.90 2.91
CA SER A 382 -4.56 -28.68 3.05
C SER A 382 -3.99 -27.79 1.93
N PRO A 383 -3.13 -26.81 2.26
CA PRO A 383 -2.50 -25.95 1.27
C PRO A 383 -1.51 -26.72 0.39
N VAL A 384 -1.46 -26.37 -0.90
CA VAL A 384 -0.52 -26.94 -1.87
C VAL A 384 0.77 -26.11 -1.87
N THR A 385 1.88 -26.73 -1.45
CA THR A 385 3.20 -26.09 -1.36
C THR A 385 4.24 -26.70 -2.31
N SER A 386 3.85 -27.70 -3.10
CA SER A 386 4.66 -28.29 -4.17
C SER A 386 3.75 -28.98 -5.18
N SER A 387 4.24 -29.26 -6.39
CA SER A 387 3.49 -30.12 -7.32
C SER A 387 3.34 -31.52 -6.72
N ILE A 388 2.13 -32.06 -6.76
CA ILE A 388 1.77 -33.35 -6.18
C ILE A 388 0.98 -34.19 -7.18
N THR A 389 1.06 -35.50 -7.02
CA THR A 389 0.19 -36.46 -7.74
C THR A 389 -0.71 -37.14 -6.73
N LEU A 390 -2.02 -36.98 -6.93
CA LEU A 390 -3.05 -37.65 -6.16
C LEU A 390 -3.54 -38.86 -6.95
N THR A 391 -3.44 -40.04 -6.35
CA THR A 391 -3.84 -41.31 -6.96
C THR A 391 -5.19 -41.76 -6.41
N ALA A 392 -6.10 -42.16 -7.29
CA ALA A 392 -7.40 -42.70 -6.90
C ALA A 392 -7.24 -44.09 -6.28
N HIS A 393 -7.78 -44.29 -5.08
CA HIS A 393 -7.89 -45.60 -4.47
C HIS A 393 -9.27 -46.20 -4.68
N TRP A 394 -9.28 -47.52 -4.83
CA TRP A 394 -10.43 -48.29 -5.27
C TRP A 394 -10.63 -49.53 -4.41
N SER A 395 -11.87 -49.82 -4.01
CA SER A 395 -12.23 -51.12 -3.46
C SER A 395 -12.96 -51.94 -4.51
N LYS A 396 -12.55 -53.20 -4.72
CA LYS A 396 -13.21 -54.07 -5.70
C LYS A 396 -14.60 -54.43 -5.20
N ARG A 397 -15.63 -54.17 -6.00
CA ARG A 397 -16.98 -54.69 -5.76
C ARG A 397 -16.88 -56.21 -5.84
N GLY A 398 -17.01 -56.89 -4.71
CA GLY A 398 -16.71 -58.33 -4.56
C GLY A 398 -17.29 -59.18 -5.68
N GLY A 399 -16.42 -59.71 -6.54
CA GLY A 399 -16.77 -60.67 -7.58
C GLY A 399 -16.63 -62.09 -7.06
N GLY A 400 -17.70 -62.65 -6.51
CA GLY A 400 -17.77 -64.05 -6.10
C GLY A 400 -19.19 -64.58 -6.31
N GLY A 401 -19.36 -65.42 -7.33
CA GLY A 401 -20.60 -66.14 -7.57
C GLY A 401 -20.88 -67.19 -6.48
N GLY A 402 -22.15 -67.43 -6.19
CA GLY A 402 -22.61 -68.54 -5.33
C GLY A 402 -23.78 -68.12 -4.44
N GLY A 403 -24.95 -68.71 -4.69
CA GLY A 403 -26.24 -68.33 -4.10
C GLY A 403 -26.34 -68.31 -2.57
N GLY A 404 -27.28 -67.49 -2.08
CA GLY A 404 -27.85 -67.62 -0.74
C GLY A 404 -28.01 -66.31 0.02
N GLY A 405 -29.21 -65.71 -0.08
CA GLY A 405 -29.80 -64.75 0.87
C GLY A 405 -28.87 -63.83 1.67
N GLY A 406 -28.60 -62.63 1.15
CA GLY A 406 -27.95 -61.54 1.88
C GLY A 406 -28.53 -60.20 1.46
N SER A 407 -29.08 -59.47 2.42
CA SER A 407 -29.97 -58.31 2.26
C SER A 407 -29.40 -57.23 1.34
N SER A 408 -30.10 -56.94 0.22
CA SER A 408 -29.86 -55.70 -0.52
C SER A 408 -30.49 -54.58 0.30
N VAL A 409 -29.68 -53.68 0.87
CA VAL A 409 -30.24 -52.49 1.54
C VAL A 409 -30.93 -51.66 0.46
N ARG A 410 -32.25 -51.69 0.48
CA ARG A 410 -33.11 -50.84 -0.34
C ARG A 410 -33.53 -49.63 0.49
N TYR A 411 -33.61 -48.51 -0.19
CA TYR A 411 -34.13 -47.26 0.33
C TYR A 411 -35.47 -47.00 -0.33
N THR A 412 -36.46 -46.65 0.48
CA THR A 412 -37.77 -46.24 0.00
C THR A 412 -37.79 -44.72 -0.09
N LEU A 413 -38.00 -44.20 -1.29
CA LEU A 413 -38.25 -42.79 -1.55
C LEU A 413 -39.75 -42.54 -1.41
N CYS A 414 -40.12 -41.75 -0.39
CA CYS A 414 -41.48 -41.29 -0.16
C CYS A 414 -41.64 -39.85 -0.63
N TYR A 415 -42.80 -39.52 -1.23
CA TYR A 415 -43.11 -38.17 -1.69
C TYR A 415 -44.14 -37.51 -0.78
N ASP A 416 -43.79 -36.38 -0.18
CA ASP A 416 -44.75 -35.48 0.48
C ASP A 416 -45.01 -34.27 -0.43
N SER A 417 -46.14 -34.29 -1.14
CA SER A 417 -46.54 -33.20 -2.04
C SER A 417 -47.24 -32.04 -1.33
N ASN A 418 -47.27 -32.03 0.02
CA ASN A 418 -47.96 -31.03 0.85
C ASN A 418 -49.44 -30.86 0.45
N GLY A 419 -50.17 -31.96 0.23
CA GLY A 419 -51.57 -31.95 -0.16
C GLY A 419 -51.82 -31.68 -1.66
N GLY A 420 -50.82 -31.91 -2.51
CA GLY A 420 -50.95 -32.01 -3.96
C GLY A 420 -51.17 -33.45 -4.43
N THR A 421 -50.79 -33.77 -5.66
CA THR A 421 -50.85 -35.14 -6.21
C THR A 421 -50.14 -36.15 -5.31
N GLU A 422 -50.78 -37.27 -5.02
CA GLU A 422 -50.18 -38.38 -4.28
C GLU A 422 -49.41 -39.32 -5.23
N TYR A 423 -48.22 -39.74 -4.80
CA TYR A 423 -47.39 -40.71 -5.51
C TYR A 423 -47.18 -41.94 -4.65
N ARG A 424 -47.04 -43.10 -5.32
CA ARG A 424 -46.59 -44.32 -4.65
C ARG A 424 -45.10 -44.21 -4.32
N ASP A 425 -44.73 -44.81 -3.20
CA ASP A 425 -43.34 -44.99 -2.79
C ASP A 425 -42.55 -45.80 -3.83
N GLU A 426 -41.27 -45.48 -3.95
CA GLU A 426 -40.36 -46.14 -4.88
C GLU A 426 -39.17 -46.73 -4.15
N GLU A 427 -38.76 -47.95 -4.50
CA GLU A 427 -37.63 -48.64 -3.88
C GLU A 427 -36.39 -48.60 -4.77
N TYR A 428 -35.29 -48.11 -4.21
CA TYR A 428 -33.99 -48.02 -4.86
C TYR A 428 -32.94 -48.78 -4.08
N ARG A 429 -31.90 -49.27 -4.76
CA ARG A 429 -30.71 -49.78 -4.07
C ARG A 429 -29.88 -48.61 -3.55
N ARG A 430 -29.15 -48.81 -2.45
CA ARG A 430 -28.17 -47.84 -1.93
C ARG A 430 -27.27 -47.30 -3.06
N ASN A 431 -27.04 -45.99 -3.09
CA ASN A 431 -26.21 -45.27 -4.08
C ASN A 431 -26.79 -45.23 -5.52
N THR A 432 -28.10 -45.41 -5.69
CA THR A 432 -28.77 -45.11 -6.97
C THR A 432 -29.00 -43.62 -7.09
N VAL A 433 -28.50 -42.97 -8.14
CA VAL A 433 -28.88 -41.59 -8.49
C VAL A 433 -30.30 -41.62 -9.04
N VAL A 434 -31.22 -40.96 -8.35
CA VAL A 434 -32.65 -40.93 -8.71
C VAL A 434 -32.98 -39.60 -9.36
N LYS A 435 -33.53 -39.65 -10.57
CA LYS A 435 -34.06 -38.45 -11.24
C LYS A 435 -35.43 -38.11 -10.66
N LEU A 436 -35.56 -36.92 -10.06
CA LEU A 436 -36.83 -36.43 -9.51
C LEU A 436 -37.63 -35.66 -10.57
N ASP A 437 -38.20 -36.36 -11.54
CA ASP A 437 -38.95 -35.75 -12.67
C ASP A 437 -40.46 -35.56 -12.41
N LYS A 438 -40.98 -36.06 -11.29
CA LYS A 438 -42.38 -35.88 -10.90
C LYS A 438 -42.69 -34.43 -10.50
N THR A 439 -43.80 -33.92 -10.99
CA THR A 439 -44.32 -32.57 -10.70
C THR A 439 -45.74 -32.66 -10.15
N PRO A 440 -45.96 -32.52 -8.82
CA PRO A 440 -47.29 -32.61 -8.21
C PRO A 440 -48.15 -31.39 -8.53
N GLU A 441 -49.44 -31.60 -8.69
CA GLU A 441 -50.43 -30.55 -8.90
C GLU A 441 -51.23 -30.28 -7.62
N ARG A 442 -51.31 -28.99 -7.23
CA ARG A 442 -52.14 -28.54 -6.10
C ARG A 442 -52.88 -27.26 -6.50
N LYS A 443 -54.21 -27.29 -6.49
CA LYS A 443 -55.05 -26.17 -6.94
C LYS A 443 -54.71 -24.88 -6.18
N GLY A 444 -54.29 -23.84 -6.91
CA GLY A 444 -53.93 -22.53 -6.37
C GLY A 444 -52.47 -22.38 -5.95
N TYR A 445 -51.59 -23.35 -6.23
CA TYR A 445 -50.17 -23.33 -5.87
C TYR A 445 -49.28 -23.70 -7.08
N THR A 446 -48.04 -23.22 -7.09
CA THR A 446 -47.03 -23.53 -8.11
C THR A 446 -45.95 -24.43 -7.51
N PHE A 447 -45.58 -25.49 -8.21
CA PHE A 447 -44.49 -26.37 -7.79
C PHE A 447 -43.13 -25.70 -8.00
N THR A 448 -42.33 -25.57 -6.93
CA THR A 448 -41.02 -24.89 -6.97
C THR A 448 -39.82 -25.84 -6.84
N GLY A 449 -40.06 -27.12 -6.53
CA GLY A 449 -39.03 -28.17 -6.43
C GLY A 449 -39.28 -29.15 -5.29
N TRP A 450 -38.43 -30.18 -5.24
CA TRP A 450 -38.35 -31.13 -4.13
C TRP A 450 -37.29 -30.67 -3.12
N TYR A 451 -37.51 -30.89 -1.83
CA TYR A 451 -36.63 -30.44 -0.74
C TYR A 451 -36.39 -31.58 0.25
N ALA A 452 -35.19 -31.61 0.84
CA ALA A 452 -34.80 -32.64 1.80
C ALA A 452 -35.35 -32.41 3.21
N ASP A 453 -35.88 -31.21 3.47
CA ASP A 453 -36.35 -30.79 4.79
C ASP A 453 -37.73 -30.11 4.74
N ARG A 454 -38.47 -30.18 5.86
CA ARG A 454 -39.85 -29.65 5.96
C ARG A 454 -39.93 -28.12 5.96
N LYS A 455 -38.83 -27.41 6.26
CA LYS A 455 -38.77 -25.95 6.20
C LYS A 455 -38.49 -25.43 4.78
N LEU A 456 -38.26 -26.34 3.82
CA LEU A 456 -38.02 -26.03 2.40
C LEU A 456 -36.76 -25.18 2.18
N THR A 457 -35.69 -25.50 2.92
CA THR A 457 -34.42 -24.76 2.88
C THR A 457 -33.33 -25.46 2.09
N ASP A 458 -33.40 -26.78 1.96
CA ASP A 458 -32.42 -27.62 1.24
C ASP A 458 -33.07 -28.24 0.00
N LYS A 459 -32.89 -27.58 -1.15
CA LYS A 459 -33.52 -27.95 -2.42
C LYS A 459 -32.75 -29.10 -3.07
N ILE A 460 -33.46 -30.18 -3.39
CA ILE A 460 -32.89 -31.34 -4.07
C ILE A 460 -32.97 -31.13 -5.58
N SER A 461 -31.83 -31.13 -6.26
CA SER A 461 -31.73 -31.29 -7.71
C SER A 461 -31.29 -32.70 -8.06
N SER A 462 -31.87 -33.27 -9.11
CA SER A 462 -31.51 -34.58 -9.66
C SER A 462 -30.10 -34.66 -10.21
#